data_AF-A0A959T071-F1
#
_entry.id   AF-A0A959T071-F1
#
_cell.length_a   1.000
_cell.length_b   1.000
_cell.length_c   1.000
_cell.angle_alpha   90.00
_cell.angle_beta   90.00
_cell.angle_gamma   90.00
#
_symmetry.space_group_name_H-M   'P 1'
#
loop_
_entity.id
_entity.type
_entity.pdbx_description
1 polymer ?
#
loop_
_entity_poly.entity_id
_entity_poly.type
_entity_poly.pdbx_seq_one_letter_code
_entity_poly.pdbx_strand_id
1 'polypeptide(L)'
;MKKRYIRLLAFLLLAQAQFTTTIQAQNSSVPVYDTASFIDEVFFLIKNVNRISEDSAYVTIDYGKQDGVFLGATGNIMSSHGASTGKNRESTIYLGTAKIVKLDDRSAMAAIKMYNKYKAEPIYPEDLLSIQVHPVVNMNKNIFSYLAIQDVLFVDNAREPIKTKREILRNTNPDLEKTMLEAYTKEITDFATELASYSDITFKTAYKEGPYKGKTMVDVFKNATVYDLNAFFHFVKSFPGKYMGGFEGKSWKINETFATWVLNNAPQGNHNREWLLPYIEAKPLSSLSDLVKKNSYFIQADSLAEWTSRVSDLQTAGQLEAAT
;
A
#
# COMPACT_ATOMS: atom_id res chain seq x y z
N MET A 1 -7.61 -24.70 40.69
CA MET A 1 -7.37 -24.34 39.27
C MET A 1 -8.27 -23.21 38.73
N LYS A 2 -9.59 -23.21 38.95
CA LYS A 2 -10.51 -22.18 38.42
C LYS A 2 -10.19 -20.71 38.77
N LYS A 3 -9.67 -20.41 39.97
CA LYS A 3 -9.33 -19.03 40.38
C LYS A 3 -8.11 -18.41 39.67
N ARG A 4 -7.19 -19.22 39.13
CA ARG A 4 -6.02 -18.72 38.39
C ARG A 4 -6.38 -18.34 36.94
N TYR A 5 -7.29 -19.07 36.31
CA TYR A 5 -7.76 -18.77 34.95
C TYR A 5 -8.56 -17.46 34.87
N ILE A 6 -9.38 -17.15 35.88
CA ILE A 6 -10.16 -15.91 35.91
C ILE A 6 -9.26 -14.67 36.02
N ARG A 7 -8.15 -14.76 36.78
CA ARG A 7 -7.18 -13.65 36.89
C ARG A 7 -6.38 -13.44 35.60
N LEU A 8 -6.04 -14.52 34.88
CA LEU A 8 -5.33 -14.43 33.60
C LEU A 8 -6.23 -13.84 32.50
N LEU A 9 -7.51 -14.24 32.45
CA LEU A 9 -8.49 -13.68 31.50
C LEU A 9 -8.77 -12.20 31.77
N ALA A 10 -8.89 -11.81 33.04
CA ALA A 10 -9.08 -10.41 33.42
C ALA A 10 -7.85 -9.55 33.07
N PHE A 11 -6.64 -10.09 33.22
CA PHE A 11 -5.41 -9.40 32.81
C PHE A 11 -5.30 -9.24 31.29
N LEU A 12 -5.67 -10.26 30.52
CA LEU A 12 -5.72 -10.21 29.05
C LEU A 12 -6.77 -9.22 28.54
N LEU A 13 -7.95 -9.18 29.17
CA LEU A 13 -9.00 -8.21 28.83
C LEU A 13 -8.62 -6.78 29.22
N LEU A 14 -7.95 -6.57 30.36
CA LEU A 14 -7.41 -5.25 30.73
C LEU A 14 -6.26 -4.82 29.81
N ALA A 15 -5.37 -5.73 29.43
CA ALA A 15 -4.28 -5.44 28.51
C ALA A 15 -4.81 -5.11 27.10
N GLN A 16 -5.82 -5.84 26.61
CA GLN A 16 -6.51 -5.52 25.36
C GLN A 16 -7.21 -4.16 25.47
N ALA A 17 -7.97 -3.90 26.53
CA ALA A 17 -8.67 -2.62 26.70
C ALA A 17 -7.70 -1.43 26.82
N GLN A 18 -6.55 -1.60 27.48
CA GLN A 18 -5.49 -0.60 27.55
C GLN A 18 -4.78 -0.41 26.20
N PHE A 19 -4.59 -1.47 25.42
CA PHE A 19 -4.11 -1.36 24.03
C PHE A 19 -5.11 -0.57 23.16
N THR A 20 -6.42 -0.86 23.28
CA THR A 20 -7.46 -0.15 22.51
C THR A 20 -7.59 1.32 22.93
N THR A 21 -7.46 1.64 24.22
CA THR A 21 -7.53 3.03 24.69
C THR A 21 -6.26 3.83 24.38
N THR A 22 -5.08 3.20 24.36
CA THR A 22 -3.84 3.87 23.95
C THR A 22 -3.84 4.19 22.45
N ILE A 23 -4.52 3.37 21.62
CA ILE A 23 -4.73 3.65 20.19
C ILE A 23 -5.79 4.75 19.96
N GLN A 24 -6.81 4.87 20.82
CA GLN A 24 -7.83 5.93 20.70
C GLN A 24 -7.40 7.31 21.22
N ALA A 25 -6.33 7.40 22.04
CA ALA A 25 -5.89 8.65 22.65
C ALA A 25 -4.81 9.42 21.88
N GLN A 26 -4.28 8.89 20.76
CA GLN A 26 -3.43 9.65 19.86
C GLN A 26 -4.24 10.24 18.71
N ASN A 27 -4.34 11.58 18.72
CA ASN A 27 -4.77 12.49 17.65
C ASN A 27 -6.27 12.81 17.54
N SER A 28 -6.77 13.56 18.53
CA SER A 28 -7.92 14.45 18.41
C SER A 28 -7.58 15.83 17.81
N SER A 29 -6.34 16.05 17.35
CA SER A 29 -5.98 17.23 16.57
C SER A 29 -6.34 17.03 15.10
N VAL A 30 -7.02 18.03 14.51
CA VAL A 30 -7.21 18.11 13.07
C VAL A 30 -5.82 18.14 12.39
N PRO A 31 -5.55 17.31 11.38
CA PRO A 31 -4.27 17.35 10.67
C PRO A 31 -3.99 18.75 10.12
N VAL A 32 -2.75 19.20 10.22
CA VAL A 32 -2.31 20.45 9.59
C VAL A 32 -1.90 20.13 8.16
N TYR A 33 -2.39 20.92 7.20
CA TYR A 33 -2.17 20.71 5.78
C TYR A 33 -1.16 21.72 5.20
N ASP A 34 -0.27 21.26 4.32
CA ASP A 34 0.61 22.14 3.56
C ASP A 34 -0.16 22.76 2.38
N THR A 35 -0.59 24.00 2.56
CA THR A 35 -1.30 24.77 1.54
C THR A 35 -0.39 25.61 0.66
N ALA A 36 0.92 25.67 0.97
CA ALA A 36 1.84 26.63 0.39
C ALA A 36 2.68 26.07 -0.76
N SER A 37 2.94 24.76 -0.79
CA SER A 37 4.08 24.27 -1.59
C SER A 37 3.86 22.97 -2.36
N PHE A 38 2.90 22.12 -1.99
CA PHE A 38 2.71 20.82 -2.65
C PHE A 38 1.24 20.42 -2.76
N ILE A 39 0.84 20.00 -3.95
CA ILE A 39 -0.46 19.41 -4.23
C ILE A 39 -0.20 18.02 -4.79
N ASP A 40 -0.62 16.99 -4.06
CA ASP A 40 -0.54 15.61 -4.53
C ASP A 40 -1.82 15.26 -5.31
N GLU A 41 -1.70 14.55 -6.43
CA GLU A 41 -2.85 13.93 -7.08
C GLU A 41 -3.14 12.60 -6.38
N VAL A 42 -4.30 12.52 -5.71
CA VAL A 42 -4.73 11.34 -4.95
C VAL A 42 -5.97 10.75 -5.60
N PHE A 43 -5.98 9.43 -5.76
CA PHE A 43 -7.10 8.67 -6.32
C PHE A 43 -8.09 8.32 -5.22
N PHE A 44 -9.39 8.39 -5.46
CA PHE A 44 -10.41 8.02 -4.47
C PHE A 44 -11.52 7.22 -5.14
N LEU A 45 -12.04 6.20 -4.46
CA LEU A 45 -13.23 5.48 -4.92
C LEU A 45 -14.45 6.40 -4.93
N ILE A 46 -15.14 6.41 -6.06
CA ILE A 46 -16.45 7.04 -6.22
C ILE A 46 -17.49 6.20 -5.47
N LYS A 47 -18.27 6.86 -4.62
CA LYS A 47 -19.30 6.22 -3.79
C LYS A 47 -20.68 6.30 -4.42
N ASN A 48 -21.02 7.45 -5.01
CA ASN A 48 -22.30 7.64 -5.70
C ASN A 48 -22.07 8.38 -7.01
N VAL A 49 -22.95 8.10 -7.97
CA VAL A 49 -22.98 8.72 -9.28
C VAL A 49 -24.40 9.25 -9.53
N ASN A 50 -24.53 10.54 -9.81
CA ASN A 50 -25.75 11.18 -10.26
C ASN A 50 -25.53 11.75 -11.66
N ARG A 51 -25.98 11.01 -12.67
CA ARG A 51 -25.81 11.40 -14.08
C ARG A 51 -26.81 12.48 -14.47
N ILE A 52 -26.31 13.55 -15.07
CA ILE A 52 -27.13 14.72 -15.48
C ILE A 52 -27.43 14.63 -16.98
N SER A 53 -26.44 14.28 -17.78
CA SER A 53 -26.52 14.14 -19.24
C SER A 53 -25.60 13.02 -19.73
N GLU A 54 -25.49 12.85 -21.06
CA GLU A 54 -24.51 11.95 -21.66
C GLU A 54 -23.08 12.24 -21.20
N ASP A 55 -22.72 13.51 -21.03
CA ASP A 55 -21.33 13.91 -20.83
C ASP A 55 -21.06 14.58 -19.47
N SER A 56 -22.07 14.62 -18.61
CA SER A 56 -22.01 15.34 -17.34
C SER A 56 -22.63 14.54 -16.20
N ALA A 57 -21.95 14.51 -15.05
CA ALA A 57 -22.41 13.85 -13.84
C ALA A 57 -21.91 14.58 -12.59
N TYR A 58 -22.59 14.35 -11.46
CA TYR A 58 -22.03 14.59 -10.14
C TYR A 58 -21.63 13.26 -9.52
N VAL A 59 -20.45 13.21 -8.91
CA VAL A 59 -19.98 12.04 -8.16
C VAL A 59 -19.59 12.43 -6.74
N THR A 60 -19.71 11.51 -5.79
CA THR A 60 -19.32 11.75 -4.40
C THR A 60 -18.20 10.83 -3.96
N ILE A 61 -17.31 11.33 -3.10
CA ILE A 61 -16.28 10.56 -2.41
C ILE A 61 -16.41 10.74 -0.89
N ASP A 62 -15.97 9.74 -0.12
CA ASP A 62 -15.95 9.77 1.36
C ASP A 62 -14.67 10.41 1.91
N TYR A 63 -14.23 11.49 1.27
CA TYR A 63 -13.08 12.30 1.66
C TYR A 63 -13.40 13.78 1.50
N GLY A 64 -13.06 14.61 2.48
CA GLY A 64 -13.46 16.02 2.55
C GLY A 64 -12.37 16.95 3.07
N LYS A 65 -12.75 18.07 3.69
CA LYS A 65 -11.80 19.07 4.24
C LYS A 65 -10.78 18.45 5.18
N GLN A 66 -11.23 17.53 6.02
CA GLN A 66 -10.36 16.85 6.98
C GLN A 66 -9.35 15.92 6.31
N ASP A 67 -9.44 15.69 5.00
CA ASP A 67 -8.56 14.84 4.20
C ASP A 67 -7.68 15.65 3.22
N GLY A 68 -7.66 16.98 3.34
CA GLY A 68 -6.88 17.86 2.48
C GLY A 68 -7.56 18.20 1.14
N VAL A 69 -8.79 17.73 0.92
CA VAL A 69 -9.60 18.11 -0.24
C VAL A 69 -10.05 19.56 -0.09
N PHE A 70 -9.98 20.34 -1.16
CA PHE A 70 -10.36 21.75 -1.19
C PHE A 70 -11.33 22.07 -2.33
N LEU A 71 -12.11 23.14 -2.16
CA LEU A 71 -13.11 23.53 -3.16
C LEU A 71 -12.42 24.00 -4.44
N GLY A 72 -12.91 23.55 -5.58
CA GLY A 72 -12.32 23.87 -6.88
C GLY A 72 -11.11 23.01 -7.25
N ALA A 73 -10.67 22.10 -6.39
CA ALA A 73 -9.66 21.09 -6.74
C ALA A 73 -10.06 20.37 -8.04
N THR A 74 -9.10 20.24 -8.95
CA THR A 74 -9.29 19.62 -10.26
C THR A 74 -8.63 18.26 -10.34
N GLY A 75 -9.08 17.44 -11.26
CA GLY A 75 -8.43 16.18 -11.60
C GLY A 75 -9.23 15.43 -12.65
N ASN A 76 -9.24 14.10 -12.59
CA ASN A 76 -9.83 13.26 -13.62
C ASN A 76 -10.70 12.16 -13.03
N ILE A 77 -11.62 11.67 -13.84
CA ILE A 77 -12.31 10.41 -13.57
C ILE A 77 -11.65 9.28 -14.37
N MET A 78 -11.47 8.14 -13.72
CA MET A 78 -10.79 6.97 -14.28
C MET A 78 -11.62 5.71 -14.06
N SER A 79 -11.73 4.88 -15.10
CA SER A 79 -12.40 3.58 -14.99
C SER A 79 -11.66 2.60 -14.08
N SER A 80 -12.38 1.76 -13.34
CA SER A 80 -11.80 0.67 -12.55
C SER A 80 -12.35 -0.72 -12.94
N HIS A 81 -11.73 -1.77 -12.40
CA HIS A 81 -12.17 -3.17 -12.54
C HIS A 81 -13.22 -3.54 -11.46
N GLY A 82 -14.48 -3.14 -11.64
CA GLY A 82 -15.56 -3.46 -10.71
C GLY A 82 -16.27 -4.79 -11.00
N ALA A 83 -16.96 -5.35 -10.00
CA ALA A 83 -17.96 -6.41 -10.26
C ALA A 83 -19.21 -5.83 -10.97
N SER A 84 -19.49 -4.56 -10.71
CA SER A 84 -20.55 -3.74 -11.30
C SER A 84 -20.28 -3.31 -12.75
N THR A 85 -19.02 -3.29 -13.17
CA THR A 85 -18.59 -2.69 -14.46
C THR A 85 -18.50 -3.70 -15.61
N GLY A 86 -18.71 -5.00 -15.35
CA GLY A 86 -18.60 -6.08 -16.34
C GLY A 86 -17.15 -6.48 -16.67
N LYS A 87 -16.94 -7.74 -17.10
CA LYS A 87 -15.61 -8.33 -17.34
C LYS A 87 -14.82 -7.75 -18.52
N ASN A 88 -15.47 -6.99 -19.40
CA ASN A 88 -14.89 -6.52 -20.68
C ASN A 88 -14.64 -5.01 -20.73
N ARG A 89 -14.84 -4.29 -19.63
CA ARG A 89 -14.60 -2.85 -19.60
C ARG A 89 -13.10 -2.58 -19.45
N GLU A 90 -12.56 -1.70 -20.28
CA GLU A 90 -11.20 -1.21 -20.11
C GLU A 90 -11.08 -0.47 -18.77
N SER A 91 -10.12 -0.86 -17.94
CA SER A 91 -9.81 -0.19 -16.68
C SER A 91 -8.69 0.83 -16.86
N THR A 92 -8.48 1.66 -15.84
CA THR A 92 -7.37 2.60 -15.76
C THR A 92 -7.35 3.57 -16.95
N ILE A 93 -8.52 3.85 -17.52
CA ILE A 93 -8.71 4.80 -18.61
C ILE A 93 -9.32 6.07 -18.05
N TYR A 94 -8.72 7.22 -18.37
CA TYR A 94 -9.30 8.52 -18.04
C TYR A 94 -10.52 8.80 -18.91
N LEU A 95 -11.69 8.86 -18.29
CA LEU A 95 -12.97 9.04 -18.96
C LEU A 95 -13.34 10.53 -19.14
N GLY A 96 -12.75 11.41 -18.33
CA GLY A 96 -13.07 12.83 -18.34
C GLY A 96 -12.38 13.62 -17.23
N THR A 97 -12.68 14.91 -17.17
CA THR A 97 -12.18 15.84 -16.15
C THR A 97 -13.14 15.94 -14.98
N ALA A 98 -12.63 16.29 -13.81
CA ALA A 98 -13.38 16.49 -12.59
C ALA A 98 -13.02 17.81 -11.89
N LYS A 99 -13.99 18.39 -11.18
CA LYS A 99 -13.78 19.53 -10.29
C LYS A 99 -14.63 19.42 -9.03
N ILE A 100 -14.04 19.61 -7.85
CA ILE A 100 -14.78 19.65 -6.59
C ILE A 100 -15.68 20.90 -6.54
N VAL A 101 -16.99 20.69 -6.41
CA VAL A 101 -18.02 21.75 -6.40
C VAL A 101 -18.79 21.87 -5.10
N LYS A 102 -18.75 20.84 -4.26
CA LYS A 102 -19.27 20.87 -2.89
C LYS A 102 -18.31 20.13 -1.98
N LEU A 103 -18.11 20.64 -0.78
CA LEU A 103 -17.11 20.15 0.16
C LEU A 103 -17.63 20.22 1.60
N ASP A 104 -17.74 19.05 2.21
CA ASP A 104 -18.07 18.86 3.62
C ASP A 104 -16.81 18.38 4.36
N ASP A 105 -16.90 18.14 5.68
CA ASP A 105 -15.72 17.78 6.48
C ASP A 105 -15.12 16.42 6.10
N ARG A 106 -15.96 15.45 5.72
CA ARG A 106 -15.56 14.06 5.43
C ARG A 106 -16.06 13.53 4.09
N SER A 107 -16.62 14.40 3.26
CA SER A 107 -17.09 14.05 1.93
C SER A 107 -16.96 15.23 0.99
N ALA A 108 -16.92 14.94 -0.30
CA ALA A 108 -16.87 15.93 -1.36
C ALA A 108 -17.69 15.45 -2.56
N MET A 109 -18.21 16.42 -3.30
CA MET A 109 -18.89 16.18 -4.58
C MET A 109 -18.10 16.83 -5.70
N ALA A 110 -17.82 16.05 -6.75
CA ALA A 110 -17.18 16.52 -7.95
C ALA A 110 -18.19 16.62 -9.10
N ALA A 111 -18.10 17.70 -9.88
CA ALA A 111 -18.70 17.80 -11.20
C ALA A 111 -17.77 17.14 -12.22
N ILE A 112 -18.33 16.26 -13.04
CA ILE A 112 -17.60 15.50 -14.06
C ILE A 112 -18.00 15.99 -15.45
N LYS A 113 -17.01 16.10 -16.33
CA LYS A 113 -17.21 16.30 -17.77
C LYS A 113 -16.47 15.19 -18.53
N MET A 114 -17.22 14.33 -19.20
CA MET A 114 -16.68 13.21 -19.98
C MET A 114 -16.01 13.71 -21.26
N TYR A 115 -14.90 13.08 -21.65
CA TYR A 115 -14.30 13.31 -22.96
C TYR A 115 -15.22 12.80 -24.08
N ASN A 116 -15.18 13.44 -25.25
CA ASN A 116 -16.07 13.11 -26.38
C ASN A 116 -16.08 11.62 -26.74
N LYS A 117 -14.90 10.97 -26.73
CA LYS A 117 -14.75 9.53 -27.01
C LYS A 117 -15.51 8.64 -26.02
N TYR A 118 -15.71 9.10 -24.79
CA TYR A 118 -16.24 8.30 -23.68
C TYR A 118 -17.62 8.78 -23.19
N LYS A 119 -18.31 9.66 -23.93
CA LYS A 119 -19.65 10.15 -23.54
C LYS A 119 -20.69 9.03 -23.38
N ALA A 120 -20.59 7.98 -24.17
CA ALA A 120 -21.48 6.82 -24.04
C ALA A 120 -21.10 5.92 -22.86
N GLU A 121 -19.88 6.04 -22.32
CA GLU A 121 -19.41 5.17 -21.25
C GLU A 121 -20.12 5.49 -19.93
N PRO A 122 -20.62 4.47 -19.22
CA PRO A 122 -21.14 4.65 -17.88
C PRO A 122 -20.01 4.91 -16.88
N ILE A 123 -20.31 5.79 -15.92
CA ILE A 123 -19.56 5.97 -14.68
C ILE A 123 -20.23 5.10 -13.63
N TYR A 124 -19.44 4.34 -12.88
CA TYR A 124 -19.95 3.48 -11.81
C TYR A 124 -19.46 3.94 -10.44
N PRO A 125 -20.21 3.64 -9.36
CA PRO A 125 -19.59 3.47 -8.06
C PRO A 125 -18.36 2.54 -8.20
N GLU A 126 -17.31 2.82 -7.43
CA GLU A 126 -16.00 2.16 -7.48
C GLU A 126 -15.08 2.58 -8.63
N ASP A 127 -15.53 3.40 -9.58
CA ASP A 127 -14.59 4.14 -10.43
C ASP A 127 -13.73 5.08 -9.58
N LEU A 128 -12.60 5.51 -10.13
CA LEU A 128 -11.64 6.32 -9.40
C LEU A 128 -11.78 7.79 -9.80
N LEU A 129 -11.77 8.66 -8.79
CA LEU A 129 -11.63 10.09 -8.93
C LEU A 129 -10.20 10.46 -8.52
N SER A 130 -9.36 10.86 -9.46
CA SER A 130 -8.09 11.51 -9.15
C SER A 130 -8.34 12.99 -8.94
N ILE A 131 -7.89 13.52 -7.81
CA ILE A 131 -8.01 14.95 -7.49
C ILE A 131 -6.78 15.44 -6.75
N GLN A 132 -6.48 16.71 -6.97
CA GLN A 132 -5.54 17.49 -6.20
C GLN A 132 -5.95 17.61 -4.73
N VAL A 133 -5.03 17.33 -3.82
CA VAL A 133 -5.21 17.53 -2.37
C VAL A 133 -4.00 18.20 -1.74
N HIS A 134 -4.22 18.87 -0.61
CA HIS A 134 -3.12 19.30 0.25
C HIS A 134 -2.63 18.11 1.09
N PRO A 135 -1.33 17.79 1.10
CA PRO A 135 -0.78 16.76 1.96
C PRO A 135 -0.72 17.25 3.41
N VAL A 136 -0.73 16.30 4.35
CA VAL A 136 -0.48 16.61 5.77
C VAL A 136 0.96 17.09 5.95
N VAL A 137 1.17 18.15 6.72
CA VAL A 137 2.50 18.66 7.07
C VAL A 137 3.28 17.56 7.77
N ASN A 138 4.52 17.34 7.34
CA ASN A 138 5.37 16.26 7.84
C ASN A 138 4.76 14.86 7.68
N MET A 139 3.88 14.65 6.69
CA MET A 139 3.44 13.31 6.33
C MET A 139 4.66 12.43 6.05
N ASN A 140 4.71 11.27 6.70
CA ASN A 140 5.80 10.32 6.49
C ASN A 140 5.62 9.65 5.12
N LYS A 141 6.42 10.08 4.14
CA LYS A 141 6.42 9.51 2.78
C LYS A 141 7.19 8.18 2.79
N ASN A 142 6.45 7.08 2.77
CA ASN A 142 6.94 5.71 2.67
C ASN A 142 6.16 4.90 1.64
N ILE A 143 6.53 3.63 1.43
CA ILE A 143 5.89 2.75 0.44
C ILE A 143 4.37 2.69 0.59
N PHE A 144 3.83 2.63 1.81
CA PHE A 144 2.39 2.55 2.04
C PHE A 144 1.67 3.86 1.75
N SER A 145 2.30 5.01 2.03
CA SER A 145 1.75 6.30 1.61
C SER A 145 1.66 6.43 0.08
N TYR A 146 2.69 5.97 -0.65
CA TYR A 146 2.67 5.96 -2.11
C TYR A 146 1.56 5.07 -2.67
N LEU A 147 1.39 3.87 -2.11
CA LEU A 147 0.32 2.96 -2.50
C LEU A 147 -1.07 3.52 -2.15
N ALA A 148 -1.23 4.11 -0.97
CA ALA A 148 -2.49 4.71 -0.54
C ALA A 148 -2.90 5.90 -1.42
N ILE A 149 -1.95 6.72 -1.88
CA ILE A 149 -2.20 7.81 -2.85
C ILE A 149 -2.83 7.26 -4.13
N GLN A 150 -2.38 6.10 -4.60
CA GLN A 150 -2.88 5.40 -5.79
C GLN A 150 -4.14 4.56 -5.52
N ASP A 151 -4.71 4.62 -4.31
CA ASP A 151 -5.85 3.78 -3.91
C ASP A 151 -5.53 2.27 -4.01
N VAL A 152 -4.28 1.92 -3.72
CA VAL A 152 -3.82 0.53 -3.57
C VAL A 152 -3.74 0.20 -2.10
N LEU A 153 -4.67 -0.63 -1.62
CA LEU A 153 -4.79 -1.03 -0.22
C LEU A 153 -4.88 -2.55 -0.11
N PHE A 154 -4.21 -3.11 0.90
CA PHE A 154 -4.26 -4.53 1.22
C PHE A 154 -4.96 -4.73 2.55
N VAL A 155 -5.73 -5.81 2.63
CA VAL A 155 -6.38 -6.27 3.85
C VAL A 155 -5.71 -7.53 4.37
N ASP A 156 -5.94 -7.79 5.65
CA ASP A 156 -5.49 -9.01 6.32
C ASP A 156 -6.24 -10.26 5.85
N ASN A 157 -5.95 -11.40 6.46
CA ASN A 157 -6.61 -12.67 6.13
C ASN A 157 -8.12 -12.68 6.47
N ALA A 158 -8.56 -11.83 7.41
CA ALA A 158 -9.96 -11.63 7.78
C ALA A 158 -10.68 -10.59 6.91
N ARG A 159 -9.99 -9.99 5.93
CA ARG A 159 -10.45 -8.90 5.06
C ARG A 159 -10.61 -7.55 5.77
N GLU A 160 -9.96 -7.36 6.90
CA GLU A 160 -9.92 -6.09 7.59
C GLU A 160 -8.65 -5.30 7.20
N PRO A 161 -8.75 -3.97 7.04
CA PRO A 161 -7.58 -3.15 6.80
C PRO A 161 -6.71 -3.07 8.07
N ILE A 162 -5.41 -3.36 7.96
CA ILE A 162 -4.45 -3.11 9.07
C ILE A 162 -4.44 -1.61 9.42
N LYS A 163 -4.46 -0.77 8.39
CA LYS A 163 -4.68 0.67 8.47
C LYS A 163 -5.57 1.12 7.33
N THR A 164 -6.50 2.01 7.64
CA THR A 164 -7.30 2.67 6.62
C THR A 164 -6.44 3.65 5.81
N LYS A 165 -6.84 3.92 4.57
CA LYS A 165 -6.20 4.94 3.73
C LYS A 165 -6.07 6.29 4.42
N ARG A 166 -7.12 6.71 5.12
CA ARG A 166 -7.13 7.96 5.89
C ARG A 166 -6.08 7.96 7.00
N GLU A 167 -5.92 6.86 7.72
CA GLU A 167 -4.85 6.74 8.73
C GLU A 167 -3.47 6.78 8.10
N ILE A 168 -3.27 6.17 6.93
CA ILE A 168 -1.98 6.17 6.23
C ILE A 168 -1.63 7.57 5.73
N LEU A 169 -2.54 8.25 5.02
CA LEU A 169 -2.31 9.58 4.43
C LEU A 169 -2.21 10.71 5.46
N ARG A 170 -2.66 10.47 6.69
CA ARG A 170 -2.53 11.43 7.81
C ARG A 170 -1.39 11.10 8.76
N ASN A 171 -0.61 10.07 8.45
CA ASN A 171 0.40 9.58 9.37
C ASN A 171 1.67 10.44 9.32
N THR A 172 2.10 10.91 10.48
CA THR A 172 3.37 11.62 10.69
C THR A 172 4.39 10.79 11.48
N ASN A 173 4.04 9.55 11.86
CA ASN A 173 4.92 8.66 12.60
C ASN A 173 5.96 8.04 11.65
N PRO A 174 7.27 8.24 11.89
CA PRO A 174 8.34 7.64 11.09
C PRO A 174 8.28 6.10 11.06
N ASP A 175 7.76 5.46 12.10
CA ASP A 175 7.75 4.00 12.27
C ASP A 175 6.57 3.27 11.59
N LEU A 176 5.69 4.00 10.88
CA LEU A 176 4.52 3.39 10.24
C LEU A 176 4.93 2.28 9.28
N GLU A 177 5.92 2.53 8.42
CA GLU A 177 6.35 1.57 7.40
C GLU A 177 6.83 0.26 8.03
N LYS A 178 7.68 0.35 9.05
CA LYS A 178 8.17 -0.80 9.79
C LYS A 178 7.01 -1.58 10.42
N THR A 179 6.11 -0.89 11.11
CA THR A 179 4.96 -1.51 11.80
C THR A 179 4.05 -2.23 10.81
N MET A 180 3.76 -1.61 9.66
CA MET A 180 2.94 -2.19 8.59
C MET A 180 3.62 -3.40 7.94
N LEU A 181 4.93 -3.33 7.64
CA LEU A 181 5.70 -4.45 7.09
C LEU A 181 5.73 -5.63 8.04
N GLU A 182 5.93 -5.40 9.34
CA GLU A 182 5.91 -6.45 10.36
C GLU A 182 4.52 -7.10 10.47
N ALA A 183 3.45 -6.29 10.46
CA ALA A 183 2.09 -6.78 10.53
C ALA A 183 1.71 -7.63 9.29
N TYR A 184 1.99 -7.14 8.07
CA TYR A 184 1.75 -7.93 6.87
C TYR A 184 2.63 -9.19 6.79
N THR A 185 3.89 -9.11 7.23
CA THR A 185 4.76 -10.30 7.30
C THR A 185 4.14 -11.34 8.23
N LYS A 186 3.61 -10.91 9.39
CA LYS A 186 2.91 -11.80 10.32
C LYS A 186 1.70 -12.46 9.67
N GLU A 187 0.85 -11.71 8.96
CA GLU A 187 -0.30 -12.25 8.22
C GLU A 187 0.11 -13.35 7.23
N ILE A 188 1.23 -13.17 6.51
CA ILE A 188 1.77 -14.19 5.60
C ILE A 188 2.24 -15.43 6.37
N THR A 189 3.03 -15.24 7.44
CA THR A 189 3.58 -16.36 8.22
C THR A 189 2.53 -17.16 8.97
N ASP A 190 1.49 -16.50 9.51
CA ASP A 190 0.38 -17.18 10.20
C ASP A 190 -0.44 -18.03 9.22
N PHE A 191 -0.61 -17.54 7.98
CA PHE A 191 -1.33 -18.26 6.93
C PHE A 191 -0.61 -19.54 6.45
N ALA A 192 0.69 -19.69 6.73
CA ALA A 192 1.46 -20.86 6.29
C ALA A 192 0.90 -22.20 6.77
N THR A 193 0.31 -22.23 7.98
CA THR A 193 -0.29 -23.45 8.54
C THR A 193 -1.55 -23.85 7.78
N GLU A 194 -2.41 -22.87 7.47
CA GLU A 194 -3.59 -23.09 6.64
C GLU A 194 -3.18 -23.51 5.24
N LEU A 195 -2.20 -22.82 4.65
CA LEU A 195 -1.69 -23.10 3.32
C LEU A 195 -1.20 -24.56 3.19
N ALA A 196 -0.52 -25.07 4.23
CA ALA A 196 -0.02 -26.45 4.26
C ALA A 196 -1.13 -27.50 4.26
N SER A 197 -2.33 -27.15 4.73
CA SER A 197 -3.49 -28.04 4.79
C SER A 197 -4.16 -28.25 3.43
N TYR A 198 -3.96 -27.34 2.47
CA TYR A 198 -4.53 -27.48 1.14
C TYR A 198 -3.97 -28.71 0.40
N SER A 199 -4.82 -29.36 -0.37
CA SER A 199 -4.47 -30.54 -1.17
C SER A 199 -3.78 -30.20 -2.49
N ASP A 200 -3.85 -28.94 -2.94
CA ASP A 200 -3.24 -28.49 -4.20
C ASP A 200 -1.72 -28.70 -4.17
N ILE A 201 -1.23 -29.48 -5.13
CA ILE A 201 0.19 -29.83 -5.26
C ILE A 201 1.05 -28.61 -5.61
N THR A 202 0.47 -27.56 -6.18
CA THR A 202 1.17 -26.31 -6.53
C THR A 202 1.85 -25.69 -5.31
N PHE A 203 1.20 -25.75 -4.15
CA PHE A 203 1.76 -25.19 -2.91
C PHE A 203 2.89 -26.04 -2.30
N LYS A 204 2.98 -27.31 -2.70
CA LYS A 204 3.94 -28.31 -2.20
C LYS A 204 5.04 -28.63 -3.20
N THR A 205 4.95 -28.10 -4.42
CA THR A 205 5.96 -28.26 -5.45
C THR A 205 7.06 -27.22 -5.25
N ALA A 206 8.31 -27.65 -5.27
CA ALA A 206 9.43 -26.73 -5.15
C ALA A 206 9.57 -25.86 -6.40
N TYR A 207 9.78 -24.55 -6.21
CA TYR A 207 10.05 -23.63 -7.30
C TYR A 207 11.39 -23.95 -7.98
N LYS A 208 11.42 -23.86 -9.31
CA LYS A 208 12.62 -24.17 -10.11
C LYS A 208 13.53 -22.97 -10.32
N GLU A 209 12.97 -21.76 -10.21
CA GLU A 209 13.58 -20.49 -10.56
C GLU A 209 13.18 -19.39 -9.55
N GLY A 210 13.72 -18.19 -9.74
CA GLY A 210 13.43 -17.03 -8.88
C GLY A 210 14.15 -17.07 -7.51
N PRO A 211 13.81 -16.14 -6.60
CA PRO A 211 14.46 -16.01 -5.30
C PRO A 211 14.15 -17.19 -4.37
N TYR A 212 13.07 -17.92 -4.65
CA TYR A 212 12.57 -19.03 -3.85
C TYR A 212 12.91 -20.40 -4.44
N LYS A 213 13.89 -20.48 -5.35
CA LYS A 213 14.34 -21.74 -5.95
C LYS A 213 14.63 -22.81 -4.87
N GLY A 214 14.06 -24.00 -5.06
CA GLY A 214 14.19 -25.13 -4.15
C GLY A 214 13.30 -25.05 -2.90
N LYS A 215 12.45 -24.03 -2.77
CA LYS A 215 11.45 -23.90 -1.70
C LYS A 215 10.06 -24.18 -2.24
N THR A 216 9.17 -24.70 -1.40
CA THR A 216 7.73 -24.78 -1.69
C THR A 216 7.02 -23.48 -1.31
N MET A 217 5.79 -23.24 -1.75
CA MET A 217 5.04 -22.06 -1.29
C MET A 217 4.85 -22.07 0.23
N VAL A 218 4.61 -23.26 0.82
CA VAL A 218 4.52 -23.42 2.27
C VAL A 218 5.81 -22.97 2.96
N ASP A 219 6.98 -23.34 2.41
CA ASP A 219 8.27 -22.89 2.95
C ASP A 219 8.44 -21.37 2.83
N VAL A 220 8.02 -20.79 1.70
CA VAL A 220 8.09 -19.34 1.47
C VAL A 220 7.22 -18.60 2.47
N PHE A 221 5.97 -19.00 2.65
CA PHE A 221 5.05 -18.37 3.60
C PHE A 221 5.55 -18.52 5.04
N LYS A 222 5.97 -19.72 5.43
CA LYS A 222 6.45 -20.01 6.78
C LYS A 222 7.69 -19.19 7.16
N ASN A 223 8.55 -18.88 6.19
CA ASN A 223 9.82 -18.18 6.42
C ASN A 223 9.84 -16.78 5.80
N ALA A 224 8.68 -16.22 5.45
CA ALA A 224 8.58 -14.89 4.88
C ALA A 224 9.19 -13.86 5.83
N THR A 225 9.89 -12.89 5.27
CA THR A 225 10.55 -11.82 6.03
C THR A 225 10.07 -10.46 5.58
N VAL A 226 10.35 -9.42 6.38
CA VAL A 226 10.06 -8.03 6.00
C VAL A 226 10.70 -7.63 4.68
N TYR A 227 11.83 -8.24 4.29
CA TYR A 227 12.50 -7.99 3.01
C TYR A 227 11.67 -8.52 1.84
N ASP A 228 11.04 -9.68 1.99
CA ASP A 228 10.17 -10.27 0.97
C ASP A 228 8.93 -9.40 0.74
N LEU A 229 8.32 -8.93 1.84
CA LEU A 229 7.15 -8.05 1.78
C LEU A 229 7.51 -6.67 1.22
N ASN A 230 8.68 -6.14 1.57
CA ASN A 230 9.12 -4.85 1.03
C ASN A 230 9.38 -4.95 -0.49
N ALA A 231 10.08 -6.00 -0.94
CA ALA A 231 10.27 -6.28 -2.36
C ALA A 231 8.93 -6.44 -3.13
N PHE A 232 7.95 -7.08 -2.50
CA PHE A 232 6.59 -7.21 -3.04
C PHE A 232 5.90 -5.84 -3.17
N PHE A 233 5.89 -5.02 -2.12
CA PHE A 233 5.22 -3.70 -2.18
C PHE A 233 5.89 -2.75 -3.18
N HIS A 234 7.20 -2.81 -3.37
CA HIS A 234 7.89 -2.06 -4.42
C HIS A 234 7.59 -2.59 -5.84
N PHE A 235 7.35 -3.90 -5.98
CA PHE A 235 6.81 -4.45 -7.22
C PHE A 235 5.42 -3.88 -7.50
N VAL A 236 4.54 -3.86 -6.50
CA VAL A 236 3.20 -3.26 -6.60
C VAL A 236 3.27 -1.78 -6.97
N LYS A 237 4.18 -1.01 -6.34
CA LYS A 237 4.44 0.40 -6.67
C LYS A 237 4.84 0.60 -8.14
N SER A 238 5.48 -0.39 -8.76
CA SER A 238 5.85 -0.34 -10.18
C SER A 238 4.71 -0.63 -11.13
N PHE A 239 3.65 -1.27 -10.65
CA PHE A 239 2.48 -1.66 -11.46
C PHE A 239 1.16 -1.35 -10.73
N PRO A 240 0.95 -0.11 -10.23
CA PRO A 240 -0.14 0.20 -9.31
C PRO A 240 -1.49 -0.06 -9.95
N GLY A 241 -1.65 0.23 -11.25
CA GLY A 241 -2.91 0.06 -11.99
C GLY A 241 -3.56 -1.33 -11.92
N LYS A 242 -2.77 -2.39 -11.65
CA LYS A 242 -3.29 -3.75 -11.43
C LYS A 242 -4.02 -3.91 -10.09
N TYR A 243 -3.76 -3.01 -9.15
CA TYR A 243 -4.19 -3.08 -7.76
C TYR A 243 -5.05 -1.89 -7.32
N MET A 244 -5.17 -0.83 -8.14
CA MET A 244 -5.97 0.35 -7.79
C MET A 244 -7.45 0.02 -7.68
N GLY A 245 -8.13 0.70 -6.75
CA GLY A 245 -9.58 0.60 -6.59
C GLY A 245 -10.04 -0.68 -5.90
N GLY A 246 -9.24 -1.21 -4.96
CA GLY A 246 -9.66 -2.32 -4.10
C GLY A 246 -10.94 -1.95 -3.34
N PHE A 247 -12.01 -2.72 -3.52
CA PHE A 247 -13.35 -2.38 -3.04
C PHE A 247 -13.92 -3.37 -2.02
N GLU A 248 -15.01 -2.99 -1.35
CA GLU A 248 -15.79 -3.83 -0.43
C GLU A 248 -16.27 -5.12 -1.13
N GLY A 249 -15.54 -6.22 -0.92
CA GLY A 249 -15.78 -7.52 -1.55
C GLY A 249 -14.63 -8.03 -2.43
N LYS A 250 -13.80 -7.13 -2.99
CA LYS A 250 -12.53 -7.46 -3.69
C LYS A 250 -11.31 -6.75 -3.08
N SER A 251 -11.34 -6.43 -1.79
CA SER A 251 -10.15 -6.02 -1.06
C SER A 251 -9.03 -7.04 -1.28
N TRP A 252 -7.85 -6.56 -1.68
CA TRP A 252 -6.71 -7.43 -1.94
C TRP A 252 -6.21 -8.02 -0.64
N LYS A 253 -6.58 -9.28 -0.36
CA LYS A 253 -5.98 -9.98 0.77
C LYS A 253 -4.49 -10.12 0.50
N ILE A 254 -3.69 -9.74 1.50
CA ILE A 254 -2.24 -9.70 1.36
C ILE A 254 -1.68 -11.10 1.03
N ASN A 255 -2.23 -12.16 1.63
CA ASN A 255 -1.79 -13.53 1.39
C ASN A 255 -2.04 -14.00 -0.05
N GLU A 256 -3.21 -13.73 -0.63
CA GLU A 256 -3.54 -14.11 -2.01
C GLU A 256 -2.70 -13.36 -3.04
N THR A 257 -2.53 -12.06 -2.83
CA THR A 257 -1.73 -11.22 -3.74
C THR A 257 -0.24 -11.52 -3.64
N PHE A 258 0.29 -11.73 -2.43
CA PHE A 258 1.66 -12.19 -2.22
C PHE A 258 1.88 -13.60 -2.81
N ALA A 259 0.96 -14.55 -2.59
CA ALA A 259 1.01 -15.88 -3.21
C ALA A 259 1.08 -15.78 -4.73
N THR A 260 0.25 -14.92 -5.33
CA THR A 260 0.26 -14.71 -6.78
C THR A 260 1.60 -14.16 -7.26
N TRP A 261 2.19 -13.22 -6.53
CA TRP A 261 3.53 -12.71 -6.86
C TRP A 261 4.59 -13.81 -6.78
N VAL A 262 4.58 -14.62 -5.71
CA VAL A 262 5.48 -15.78 -5.54
C VAL A 262 5.29 -16.82 -6.65
N LEU A 263 4.04 -17.15 -7.02
CA LEU A 263 3.72 -18.08 -8.12
C LEU A 263 4.31 -17.63 -9.46
N ASN A 264 4.42 -16.31 -9.67
CA ASN A 264 5.00 -15.74 -10.87
C ASN A 264 6.53 -15.56 -10.75
N ASN A 265 7.19 -16.32 -9.87
CA ASN A 265 8.62 -16.26 -9.58
C ASN A 265 9.09 -14.93 -8.96
N ALA A 266 8.22 -14.24 -8.23
CA ALA A 266 8.54 -13.01 -7.52
C ALA A 266 9.21 -11.95 -8.41
N PRO A 267 8.55 -11.55 -9.51
CA PRO A 267 9.13 -10.64 -10.49
C PRO A 267 9.48 -9.30 -9.84
N GLN A 268 10.51 -8.65 -10.36
CA GLN A 268 10.95 -7.36 -9.86
C GLN A 268 10.21 -6.22 -10.55
N GLY A 269 9.94 -5.15 -9.80
CA GLY A 269 9.43 -3.90 -10.33
C GLY A 269 10.53 -2.97 -10.83
N ASN A 270 10.17 -1.98 -11.65
CA ASN A 270 11.10 -0.92 -12.05
C ASN A 270 11.63 -0.11 -10.85
N HIS A 271 10.86 -0.07 -9.75
CA HIS A 271 11.22 0.59 -8.50
C HIS A 271 11.76 -0.38 -7.41
N ASN A 272 12.13 -1.62 -7.77
CA ASN A 272 12.73 -2.59 -6.83
C ASN A 272 14.22 -2.34 -6.56
N ARG A 273 14.80 -1.23 -7.02
CA ARG A 273 16.25 -1.04 -7.00
C ARG A 273 16.76 -0.38 -5.71
N GLU A 274 16.01 0.55 -5.14
CA GLU A 274 16.51 1.42 -4.05
C GLU A 274 16.02 1.02 -2.65
N TRP A 275 14.96 0.22 -2.54
CA TRP A 275 14.33 -0.09 -1.24
C TRP A 275 15.26 -0.83 -0.27
N LEU A 276 16.29 -1.52 -0.78
CA LEU A 276 17.27 -2.23 0.03
C LEU A 276 18.33 -1.28 0.61
N LEU A 277 18.54 -0.10 0.01
CA LEU A 277 19.58 0.85 0.42
C LEU A 277 19.48 1.25 1.90
N PRO A 278 18.32 1.64 2.45
CA PRO A 278 18.23 1.99 3.87
C PRO A 278 18.61 0.84 4.81
N TYR A 279 18.38 -0.41 4.40
CA TYR A 279 18.79 -1.59 5.19
C TYR A 279 20.29 -1.87 5.09
N ILE A 280 20.90 -1.56 3.95
CA ILE A 280 22.35 -1.65 3.77
C ILE A 280 23.02 -0.56 4.60
N GLU A 281 22.54 0.67 4.53
CA GLU A 281 23.11 1.81 5.27
C GLU A 281 22.97 1.65 6.78
N ALA A 282 21.90 1.02 7.28
CA ALA A 282 21.70 0.80 8.71
C ALA A 282 22.51 -0.38 9.30
N LYS A 283 23.36 -1.04 8.51
CA LYS A 283 24.08 -2.25 8.91
C LYS A 283 25.58 -2.02 8.96
N PRO A 284 26.27 -2.52 10.00
CA PRO A 284 27.72 -2.45 10.04
C PRO A 284 28.31 -3.24 8.87
N LEU A 285 29.42 -2.73 8.31
CA LEU A 285 30.12 -3.28 7.14
C LEU A 285 30.37 -4.80 7.27
N SER A 286 30.69 -5.27 8.48
CA SER A 286 30.93 -6.69 8.80
C SER A 286 29.71 -7.60 8.57
N SER A 287 28.51 -7.05 8.50
CA SER A 287 27.25 -7.81 8.27
C SER A 287 26.69 -7.65 6.86
N LEU A 288 27.29 -6.80 6.03
CA LEU A 288 26.78 -6.51 4.69
C LEU A 288 26.90 -7.69 3.73
N SER A 289 27.96 -8.50 3.83
CA SER A 289 28.11 -9.68 2.96
C SER A 289 26.92 -10.63 3.07
N ASP A 290 26.42 -10.83 4.29
CA ASP A 290 25.31 -11.73 4.56
C ASP A 290 23.99 -11.13 4.07
N LEU A 291 23.78 -9.83 4.29
CA LEU A 291 22.60 -9.12 3.79
C LEU A 291 22.54 -9.15 2.26
N VAL A 292 23.66 -8.82 1.59
CA VAL A 292 23.78 -8.81 0.13
C VAL A 292 23.59 -10.21 -0.43
N LYS A 293 24.25 -11.22 0.15
CA LYS A 293 24.10 -12.61 -0.28
C LYS A 293 22.67 -13.12 -0.11
N LYS A 294 22.01 -12.75 0.99
CA LYS A 294 20.62 -13.14 1.24
C LYS A 294 19.64 -12.48 0.27
N ASN A 295 19.89 -11.24 -0.13
CA ASN A 295 19.00 -10.46 -0.99
C ASN A 295 19.51 -10.33 -2.44
N SER A 296 20.51 -11.14 -2.83
CA SER A 296 21.24 -10.96 -4.11
C SER A 296 20.34 -11.04 -5.33
N TYR A 297 19.22 -11.77 -5.24
CA TYR A 297 18.24 -11.81 -6.32
C TYR A 297 17.70 -10.41 -6.64
N PHE A 298 17.39 -9.60 -5.61
CA PHE A 298 16.82 -8.26 -5.74
C PHE A 298 17.84 -7.18 -6.07
N ILE A 299 19.13 -7.52 -6.12
CA ILE A 299 20.22 -6.61 -6.46
C ILE A 299 20.56 -6.82 -7.94
N GLN A 300 20.25 -5.84 -8.79
CA GLN A 300 20.55 -5.91 -10.23
C GLN A 300 21.32 -4.68 -10.70
N ALA A 301 22.24 -4.84 -11.65
CA ALA A 301 22.92 -3.75 -12.35
C ALA A 301 23.37 -2.60 -11.41
N ASP A 302 22.68 -1.46 -11.48
CA ASP A 302 22.94 -0.21 -10.77
C ASP A 302 22.15 -0.05 -9.47
N SER A 303 21.45 -1.10 -8.97
CA SER A 303 20.69 -1.06 -7.69
C SER A 303 21.51 -0.55 -6.50
N LEU A 304 22.84 -0.70 -6.56
CA LEU A 304 23.76 -0.23 -5.54
C LEU A 304 24.73 0.83 -6.08
N ALA A 305 24.43 1.48 -7.21
CA ALA A 305 25.30 2.52 -7.77
C ALA A 305 25.42 3.71 -6.81
N GLU A 306 24.32 4.11 -6.18
CA GLU A 306 24.32 5.15 -5.14
C GLU A 306 25.15 4.74 -3.93
N TRP A 307 24.98 3.50 -3.44
CA TRP A 307 25.80 2.96 -2.36
C TRP A 307 27.29 2.88 -2.74
N THR A 308 27.60 2.46 -3.97
CA THR A 308 28.98 2.38 -4.48
C THR A 308 29.61 3.77 -4.56
N SER A 309 28.87 4.77 -5.05
CA SER A 309 29.31 6.17 -5.04
C SER A 309 29.54 6.66 -3.62
N ARG A 310 28.60 6.38 -2.71
CA ARG A 310 28.70 6.78 -1.30
C ARG A 310 29.90 6.16 -0.59
N VAL A 311 30.14 4.86 -0.78
CA VAL A 311 31.32 4.17 -0.24
C VAL A 311 32.60 4.76 -0.83
N SER A 312 32.63 5.07 -2.14
CA SER A 312 33.77 5.71 -2.79
C SER A 312 34.06 7.10 -2.21
N ASP A 313 33.03 7.90 -1.95
CA ASP A 313 33.16 9.23 -1.33
C ASP A 313 33.72 9.11 0.10
N LEU A 314 33.18 8.18 0.89
CA LEU A 314 33.63 7.94 2.26
C LEU A 314 35.05 7.37 2.33
N GLN A 315 35.42 6.49 1.40
CA GLN A 315 36.79 6.01 1.25
C GLN A 315 37.74 7.15 0.90
N THR A 316 37.35 8.02 -0.03
CA THR A 316 38.13 9.22 -0.40
C THR A 316 38.29 10.18 0.78
N ALA A 317 37.27 10.29 1.63
CA ALA A 317 37.31 11.10 2.85
C ALA A 317 38.04 10.46 4.04
N GLY A 318 38.51 9.20 3.93
CA GLY A 318 39.10 8.46 5.05
C GLY A 318 38.10 8.10 6.15
N GLN A 319 36.81 8.08 5.83
CA GLN A 319 35.69 7.88 6.75
C GLN A 319 34.95 6.57 6.45
N LEU A 320 35.67 5.51 6.10
CA LEU A 320 35.07 4.20 5.79
C LEU A 320 34.26 3.62 6.97
N GLU A 321 34.58 3.99 8.21
CA GLU A 321 33.78 3.62 9.38
C GLU A 321 32.44 4.39 9.49
N ALA A 322 32.27 5.47 8.72
CA ALA A 322 30.99 6.18 8.58
C ALA A 322 30.15 5.68 7.39
N ALA A 323 30.59 4.61 6.72
CA ALA A 323 29.82 3.91 5.67
C ALA A 323 28.79 2.92 6.23
N THR A 324 28.49 3.05 7.53
CA THR A 324 27.60 2.24 8.36
C THR A 324 26.64 3.13 9.13
#